data_AF-A0A914ZN72-F1
#
_entry.id   AF-A0A914ZN72-F1
#
_cell.length_a   1.000
_cell.length_b   1.000
_cell.length_c   1.000
_cell.angle_alpha   90.00
_cell.angle_beta   90.00
_cell.angle_gamma   90.00
#
_symmetry.space_group_name_H-M   'P 1'
#
loop_
_entity.id
_entity.type
_entity.pdbx_description
1 polymer ?
#
loop_
_entity_poly.entity_id
_entity_poly.type
_entity_poly.pdbx_seq_one_letter_code
_entity_poly.pdbx_strand_id
1 'polypeptide(L)'
;MLPMLSRIGERILQSGVYRPLQSIRMLNLQEYQSKKLLEDYGCCIQRFIVASSRADAERQMEDFNRRRYMVKSQILAGGRGKGRFIGGRSDLGGVAVAEGKQEALNLAGEMVGKTLVTKQTGKKGLPVKKVLICEAVSIKRETYLAIVMDRETGGPVVVYSPAGGMDIETVAATNPELVFKEAVDIDKGLTKGQADKIAKNLGFSGVSAERAAYEISCLYKLFIGVDATQVEINPLAETEGMQAYCIDAKLNFDDNAYFRQKEIFAMEEPSNSEAKARELLAEKHDLNYVALEGNIGCMVNGAGLAMATMDIIKLYGGSPANFLDVGGSVTEEAVTAAFSIITSDPQVEAILVNIFGGIVSCLVIANGVIAACKKTQLKVPLIIRLEGTKAAEAREALEASGLKVITAGNMDEAAKKAVAAVQH
;
A
#
# COMPACT_ATOMS: atom_id res chain seq x y z
N MET A 1 28.92 43.54 1.80
CA MET A 1 27.67 42.76 1.88
C MET A 1 27.90 41.37 1.27
N LEU A 2 28.93 40.68 1.73
CA LEU A 2 29.42 39.39 1.21
C LEU A 2 30.15 38.50 2.25
N PRO A 3 30.35 38.89 3.53
CA PRO A 3 30.80 37.95 4.57
C PRO A 3 29.70 37.47 5.54
N MET A 4 28.41 37.74 5.27
CA MET A 4 27.30 37.32 6.16
C MET A 4 26.59 36.03 5.70
N LEU A 5 26.81 35.59 4.45
CA LEU A 5 26.25 34.35 3.91
C LEU A 5 27.16 33.11 4.13
N SER A 6 28.43 33.29 4.49
CA SER A 6 29.33 32.16 4.74
C SER A 6 29.25 31.57 6.15
N ARG A 7 28.66 32.29 7.13
CA ARG A 7 28.59 31.83 8.53
C ARG A 7 27.29 31.14 8.94
N ILE A 8 26.28 31.12 8.07
CA ILE A 8 25.03 30.37 8.30
C ILE A 8 25.05 29.03 7.54
N GLY A 9 25.76 28.95 6.40
CA GLY A 9 25.91 27.71 5.62
C GLY A 9 26.80 26.65 6.28
N GLU A 10 27.83 27.04 7.04
CA GLU A 10 28.77 26.07 7.64
C GLU A 10 28.27 25.45 8.95
N ARG A 11 27.29 26.05 9.64
CA ARG A 11 26.75 25.50 10.90
C ARG A 11 25.63 24.48 10.71
N ILE A 12 25.02 24.41 9.52
CA ILE A 12 23.99 23.39 9.21
C ILE A 12 24.63 22.12 8.62
N LEU A 13 25.84 22.22 8.06
CA LEU A 13 26.54 21.09 7.45
C LEU A 13 27.33 20.21 8.43
N GLN A 14 27.42 20.57 9.71
CA GLN A 14 28.18 19.81 10.73
C GLN A 14 27.33 19.12 11.80
N SER A 15 26.00 19.21 11.74
CA SER A 15 25.13 18.49 12.67
C SER A 15 23.90 17.94 11.95
N GLY A 16 23.96 16.66 11.59
CA GLY A 16 22.79 15.94 11.10
C GLY A 16 23.16 15.07 9.92
N VAL A 17 23.37 13.78 10.19
CA VAL A 17 23.25 12.75 9.16
C VAL A 17 21.87 12.93 8.53
N TYR A 18 21.82 13.50 7.32
CA TYR A 18 20.62 13.49 6.51
C TYR A 18 20.42 12.04 6.06
N ARG A 19 19.72 11.25 6.88
CA ARG A 19 19.16 9.99 6.42
C ARG A 19 17.95 10.34 5.56
N PRO A 20 17.92 10.05 4.25
CA PRO A 20 16.66 10.06 3.55
C PRO A 20 15.73 9.08 4.29
N LEU A 21 14.69 9.61 4.94
CA LEU A 21 13.58 8.80 5.42
C LEU A 21 12.84 8.31 4.18
N GLN A 22 13.17 7.12 3.72
CA GLN A 22 12.30 6.36 2.83
C GLN A 22 12.29 4.91 3.29
N SER A 23 11.45 4.67 4.29
CA SER A 23 10.87 3.36 4.53
C SER A 23 9.47 3.41 3.95
N ILE A 24 9.31 2.93 2.71
CA ILE A 24 7.97 2.58 2.21
C ILE A 24 7.68 1.19 2.76
N ARG A 25 7.17 1.11 3.99
CA ARG A 25 6.14 0.09 4.21
C ARG A 25 4.92 0.52 3.39
N MET A 26 3.99 -0.37 3.14
CA MET A 26 2.63 0.08 2.89
C MET A 26 1.87 -0.74 3.90
N LEU A 27 1.76 -0.20 5.11
CA LEU A 27 1.02 -0.89 6.15
C LEU A 27 -0.43 -1.05 5.68
N ASN A 28 -0.80 -2.31 5.45
CA ASN A 28 -2.15 -2.68 5.08
C ASN A 28 -2.72 -3.55 6.20
N LEU A 29 -3.77 -3.05 6.86
CA LEU A 29 -4.49 -3.80 7.88
C LEU A 29 -5.69 -4.52 7.29
N GLN A 30 -5.92 -5.74 7.76
CA GLN A 30 -7.16 -6.46 7.50
C GLN A 30 -8.34 -5.78 8.19
N GLU A 31 -9.56 -6.00 7.70
CA GLU A 31 -10.78 -5.37 8.26
C GLU A 31 -10.89 -5.59 9.78
N TYR A 32 -10.58 -6.79 10.28
CA TYR A 32 -10.67 -7.09 11.71
C TYR A 32 -9.68 -6.26 12.56
N GLN A 33 -8.51 -5.92 12.02
CA GLN A 33 -7.48 -5.12 12.70
C GLN A 33 -7.91 -3.65 12.73
N SER A 34 -8.39 -3.15 11.58
CA SER A 34 -9.02 -1.84 11.47
C SER A 34 -10.20 -1.68 12.43
N LYS A 35 -11.05 -2.70 12.57
CA LYS A 35 -12.17 -2.71 13.53
C LYS A 35 -11.72 -2.62 14.98
N LYS A 36 -10.63 -3.30 15.34
CA LYS A 36 -10.08 -3.19 16.69
C LYS A 36 -9.61 -1.75 16.98
N LEU A 37 -8.92 -1.11 16.03
CA LEU A 37 -8.53 0.30 16.17
C LEU A 37 -9.74 1.23 16.28
N LEU A 38 -10.80 0.97 15.52
CA LEU A 38 -12.05 1.72 15.64
C LEU A 38 -12.65 1.61 17.04
N GLU A 39 -12.71 0.40 17.60
CA GLU A 39 -13.21 0.13 18.94
C GLU A 39 -12.35 0.81 20.02
N ASP A 40 -11.02 0.75 19.90
CA ASP A 40 -10.07 1.39 20.82
C ASP A 40 -10.25 2.93 20.85
N TYR A 41 -10.72 3.53 19.75
CA TYR A 41 -11.04 4.96 19.64
C TYR A 41 -12.52 5.28 19.93
N GLY A 42 -13.29 4.30 20.41
CA GLY A 42 -14.67 4.48 20.85
C GLY A 42 -15.71 4.51 19.72
N CYS A 43 -15.35 4.08 18.51
CA CYS A 43 -16.32 3.96 17.42
C CYS A 43 -17.23 2.74 17.65
N CYS A 44 -18.49 2.89 17.27
CA CYS A 44 -19.46 1.81 17.32
C CYS A 44 -19.26 0.84 16.15
N ILE A 45 -18.87 -0.40 16.47
CA ILE A 45 -18.66 -1.49 15.50
C ILE A 45 -19.54 -2.70 15.83
N GLN A 46 -19.68 -3.59 14.86
CA GLN A 46 -20.30 -4.90 15.07
C GLN A 46 -19.42 -5.75 15.99
N ARG A 47 -19.99 -6.46 16.96
CA ARG A 47 -19.26 -7.52 17.66
C ARG A 47 -18.84 -8.60 16.67
N PHE A 48 -17.62 -9.12 16.83
CA PHE A 48 -17.05 -10.06 15.88
C PHE A 48 -16.09 -11.06 16.53
N ILE A 49 -15.82 -12.15 15.80
CA ILE A 49 -14.73 -13.09 16.06
C ILE A 49 -13.94 -13.33 14.77
N VAL A 50 -12.70 -13.83 14.88
CA VAL A 50 -11.80 -14.05 13.73
C VAL A 50 -11.32 -15.49 13.74
N ALA A 51 -11.71 -16.25 12.73
CA ALA A 51 -11.40 -17.68 12.67
C ALA A 51 -10.46 -18.03 11.51
N SER A 52 -9.54 -18.96 11.78
CA SER A 52 -8.56 -19.50 10.84
C SER A 52 -8.89 -20.93 10.35
N SER A 53 -10.03 -21.47 10.77
CA SER A 53 -10.60 -22.73 10.30
C SER A 53 -12.04 -22.87 10.79
N ARG A 54 -12.78 -23.87 10.29
CA ARG A 54 -14.11 -24.22 10.83
C ARG A 54 -14.06 -24.55 12.33
N ALA A 55 -13.11 -25.37 12.76
CA ALA A 55 -12.98 -25.79 14.16
C ALA A 55 -12.63 -24.60 15.07
N ASP A 56 -11.77 -23.70 14.58
CA ASP A 56 -11.46 -22.44 15.29
C ASP A 56 -12.69 -21.53 15.40
N ALA A 57 -13.49 -21.42 14.33
CA ALA A 57 -14.76 -20.70 14.36
C ALA A 57 -15.74 -21.31 15.37
N GLU A 58 -15.84 -22.64 15.42
CA GLU A 58 -16.75 -23.35 16.34
C GLU A 58 -16.44 -23.03 17.81
N ARG A 59 -15.16 -23.11 18.18
CA ARG A 59 -14.65 -22.74 19.50
C ARG A 59 -14.92 -21.27 19.83
N GLN A 60 -14.56 -20.35 18.93
CA GLN A 60 -14.74 -18.91 19.18
C GLN A 60 -16.22 -18.48 19.22
N MET A 61 -17.11 -19.25 18.59
CA MET A 61 -18.54 -19.00 18.58
C MET A 61 -19.30 -19.65 19.73
N GLU A 62 -18.64 -20.28 20.73
CA GLU A 62 -19.30 -20.86 21.91
C GLU A 62 -20.17 -19.84 22.63
N ASP A 63 -19.63 -18.66 22.94
CA ASP A 63 -20.33 -17.58 23.65
C ASP A 63 -20.82 -16.45 22.73
N PHE A 64 -20.68 -16.62 21.41
CA PHE A 64 -21.08 -15.61 20.41
C PHE A 64 -22.37 -16.00 19.70
N ASN A 65 -23.46 -16.14 20.47
CA ASN A 65 -24.74 -16.55 19.91
C ASN A 65 -25.56 -15.35 19.39
N ARG A 66 -25.92 -15.40 18.11
CA ARG A 66 -26.72 -14.41 17.38
C ARG A 66 -27.70 -15.11 16.46
N ARG A 67 -28.80 -14.41 16.13
CA ARG A 67 -29.78 -14.87 15.15
C ARG A 67 -29.17 -14.96 13.75
N ARG A 68 -28.38 -13.95 13.36
CA ARG A 68 -27.75 -13.84 12.05
C ARG A 68 -26.32 -13.35 12.17
N TYR A 69 -25.50 -13.79 11.22
CA TYR A 69 -24.08 -13.45 11.12
C TYR A 69 -23.75 -12.92 9.74
N MET A 70 -22.66 -12.18 9.65
CA MET A 70 -21.98 -11.85 8.41
C MET A 70 -20.61 -12.52 8.42
N VAL A 71 -20.33 -13.38 7.45
CA VAL A 71 -19.04 -14.07 7.29
C VAL A 71 -18.28 -13.39 6.16
N LYS A 72 -17.10 -12.83 6.47
CA LYS A 72 -16.30 -12.02 5.54
C LYS A 72 -14.88 -12.57 5.43
N SER A 73 -14.47 -12.89 4.21
CA SER A 73 -13.09 -13.26 3.89
C SER A 73 -12.14 -12.11 4.22
N GLN A 74 -11.05 -12.42 4.93
CA GLN A 74 -10.01 -11.45 5.25
C GLN A 74 -8.91 -11.50 4.20
N ILE A 75 -9.05 -10.63 3.20
CA ILE A 75 -8.02 -10.30 2.21
C ILE A 75 -7.95 -8.76 2.12
N LEU A 76 -6.76 -8.24 1.80
CA LEU A 76 -6.53 -6.79 1.72
C LEU A 76 -7.21 -6.13 0.50
N ALA A 77 -7.57 -6.94 -0.51
CA ALA A 77 -8.28 -6.45 -1.68
C ALA A 77 -9.78 -6.23 -1.41
N GLY A 78 -10.31 -5.12 -1.93
CA GLY A 78 -11.73 -4.79 -1.91
C GLY A 78 -12.56 -5.61 -2.91
N GLY A 79 -13.87 -5.34 -2.95
CA GLY A 79 -14.81 -6.01 -3.86
C GLY A 79 -15.12 -7.46 -3.48
N ARG A 80 -14.86 -7.84 -2.22
CA ARG A 80 -14.99 -9.22 -1.70
C ARG A 80 -16.38 -9.82 -1.91
N GLY A 81 -17.44 -9.04 -1.69
CA GLY A 81 -18.83 -9.52 -1.85
C GLY A 81 -19.17 -9.99 -3.26
N LYS A 82 -18.61 -9.33 -4.29
CA LYS A 82 -18.77 -9.73 -5.71
C LYS A 82 -17.65 -10.67 -6.19
N GLY A 83 -16.77 -11.09 -5.29
CA GLY A 83 -15.68 -12.00 -5.61
C GLY A 83 -16.17 -13.43 -5.87
N ARG A 84 -15.28 -14.29 -6.37
CA ARG A 84 -15.55 -15.71 -6.61
C ARG A 84 -14.39 -16.56 -6.10
N PHE A 85 -14.70 -17.66 -5.45
CA PHE A 85 -13.69 -18.63 -5.04
C PHE A 85 -13.29 -19.56 -6.20
N ILE A 86 -11.98 -19.75 -6.38
CA ILE A 86 -11.45 -20.76 -7.33
C ILE A 86 -11.85 -22.14 -6.83
N GLY A 87 -12.50 -22.94 -7.69
CA GLY A 87 -13.02 -24.26 -7.32
C GLY A 87 -14.15 -24.24 -6.27
N GLY A 88 -14.68 -23.07 -5.93
CA GLY A 88 -15.82 -22.91 -5.03
C GLY A 88 -17.16 -22.86 -5.77
N ARG A 89 -18.24 -22.79 -4.98
CA ARG A 89 -19.58 -22.59 -5.52
C ARG A 89 -19.69 -21.23 -6.22
N SER A 90 -20.50 -21.16 -7.26
CA SER A 90 -20.66 -19.95 -8.08
C SER A 90 -21.46 -18.84 -7.39
N ASP A 91 -22.29 -19.19 -6.42
CA ASP A 91 -23.17 -18.29 -5.67
C ASP A 91 -22.54 -17.75 -4.38
N LEU A 92 -21.34 -18.24 -4.01
CA LEU A 92 -20.63 -17.81 -2.82
C LEU A 92 -19.59 -16.73 -3.15
N GLY A 93 -19.89 -15.50 -2.73
CA GLY A 93 -18.93 -14.41 -2.67
C GLY A 93 -18.07 -14.43 -1.41
N GLY A 94 -17.09 -13.53 -1.33
CA GLY A 94 -16.22 -13.37 -0.15
C GLY A 94 -16.91 -12.72 1.06
N VAL A 95 -18.17 -12.31 0.93
CA VAL A 95 -19.02 -11.79 2.01
C VAL A 95 -20.37 -12.49 1.89
N ALA A 96 -20.83 -13.13 2.97
CA ALA A 96 -22.08 -13.88 2.99
C ALA A 96 -22.83 -13.74 4.31
N VAL A 97 -24.16 -13.68 4.24
CA VAL A 97 -25.05 -13.73 5.41
C VAL A 97 -25.27 -15.18 5.82
N ALA A 98 -25.29 -15.44 7.12
CA ALA A 98 -25.64 -16.74 7.71
C ALA A 98 -26.81 -16.61 8.68
N GLU A 99 -27.81 -17.46 8.51
CA GLU A 99 -28.96 -17.65 9.41
C GLU A 99 -28.58 -18.66 10.51
N GLY A 100 -27.99 -18.15 11.58
CA GLY A 100 -27.60 -18.94 12.74
C GLY A 100 -26.18 -19.51 12.69
N LYS A 101 -25.76 -20.08 13.83
CA LYS A 101 -24.37 -20.50 14.08
C LYS A 101 -23.91 -21.57 13.09
N GLN A 102 -24.75 -22.56 12.81
CA GLN A 102 -24.36 -23.70 11.98
C GLN A 102 -24.02 -23.30 10.53
N GLU A 103 -24.77 -22.35 9.97
CA GLU A 103 -24.51 -21.84 8.63
C GLU A 103 -23.22 -21.01 8.60
N ALA A 104 -22.98 -20.18 9.62
CA ALA A 104 -21.73 -19.42 9.73
C ALA A 104 -20.49 -20.34 9.78
N LEU A 105 -20.56 -21.46 10.50
CA LEU A 105 -19.49 -22.47 10.55
C LEU A 105 -19.28 -23.17 9.20
N ASN A 106 -20.36 -23.44 8.46
CA ASN A 106 -20.28 -24.01 7.11
C ASN A 106 -19.58 -23.03 6.16
N LEU A 107 -20.00 -21.76 6.14
CA LEU A 107 -19.38 -20.71 5.33
C LEU A 107 -17.90 -20.53 5.68
N ALA A 108 -17.53 -20.53 6.96
CA ALA A 108 -16.13 -20.44 7.38
C ALA A 108 -15.29 -21.59 6.81
N GLY A 109 -15.80 -22.82 6.87
CA GLY A 109 -15.12 -24.00 6.29
C GLY A 109 -15.06 -23.97 4.76
N GLU A 110 -16.01 -23.30 4.10
CA GLU A 110 -16.00 -23.14 2.65
C GLU A 110 -15.10 -22.00 2.16
N MET A 111 -14.85 -20.98 2.97
CA MET A 111 -14.04 -19.82 2.59
C MET A 111 -12.55 -20.01 2.93
N VAL A 112 -12.24 -20.47 4.15
CA VAL A 112 -10.86 -20.56 4.64
C VAL A 112 -10.08 -21.62 3.86
N GLY A 113 -8.86 -21.26 3.43
CA GLY A 113 -7.97 -22.11 2.65
C GLY A 113 -8.20 -22.05 1.14
N LYS A 114 -9.28 -21.41 0.67
CA LYS A 114 -9.52 -21.18 -0.76
C LYS A 114 -8.94 -19.85 -1.23
N THR A 115 -8.85 -19.71 -2.56
CA THR A 115 -8.41 -18.47 -3.21
C THR A 115 -9.62 -17.67 -3.67
N LEU A 116 -9.74 -16.43 -3.19
CA LEU A 116 -10.79 -15.50 -3.57
C LEU A 116 -10.28 -14.57 -4.68
N VAL A 117 -10.99 -14.56 -5.81
CA VAL A 117 -10.75 -13.65 -6.93
C VAL A 117 -11.73 -12.49 -6.84
N THR A 118 -11.23 -11.26 -6.85
CA THR A 118 -12.01 -10.02 -6.96
C THR A 118 -11.57 -9.22 -8.18
N LYS A 119 -12.29 -8.14 -8.50
CA LYS A 119 -11.89 -7.19 -9.57
C LYS A 119 -10.48 -6.63 -9.32
N GLN A 120 -10.07 -6.47 -8.05
CA GLN A 120 -8.79 -5.87 -7.66
C GLN A 120 -7.63 -6.88 -7.60
N THR A 121 -7.89 -8.18 -7.46
CA THR A 121 -6.83 -9.20 -7.38
C THR A 121 -6.42 -9.75 -8.75
N GLY A 122 -7.17 -9.42 -9.80
CA GLY A 122 -7.06 -10.08 -11.10
C GLY A 122 -7.32 -11.59 -11.02
N LYS A 123 -6.90 -12.34 -12.05
CA LYS A 123 -7.17 -13.78 -12.18
C LYS A 123 -6.47 -14.65 -11.12
N LYS A 124 -5.35 -14.18 -10.55
CA LYS A 124 -4.56 -14.93 -9.56
C LYS A 124 -5.31 -15.06 -8.21
N GLY A 125 -6.11 -14.06 -7.84
CA GLY A 125 -6.81 -14.04 -6.56
C GLY A 125 -5.87 -13.92 -5.36
N LEU A 126 -6.44 -13.97 -4.15
CA LEU A 126 -5.70 -14.02 -2.89
C LEU A 126 -6.18 -15.17 -2.01
N PRO A 127 -5.27 -15.90 -1.33
CA PRO A 127 -5.65 -16.96 -0.41
C PRO A 127 -6.33 -16.39 0.83
N VAL A 128 -7.49 -16.95 1.18
CA VAL A 128 -8.24 -16.58 2.39
C VAL A 128 -7.72 -17.41 3.56
N LYS A 129 -6.88 -16.81 4.40
CA LYS A 129 -6.31 -17.48 5.59
C LYS A 129 -7.22 -17.38 6.82
N LYS A 130 -8.03 -16.34 6.89
CA LYS A 130 -8.94 -16.04 7.99
C LYS A 130 -10.28 -15.54 7.47
N VAL A 131 -11.32 -15.76 8.26
CA VAL A 131 -12.63 -15.12 8.09
C VAL A 131 -12.97 -14.32 9.34
N LEU A 132 -13.64 -13.20 9.12
CA LEU A 132 -14.25 -12.38 10.15
C LEU A 132 -15.74 -12.74 10.21
N ILE A 133 -16.21 -13.13 11.39
CA ILE A 133 -17.63 -13.46 11.62
C ILE A 133 -18.20 -12.39 12.55
N CYS A 134 -19.06 -11.52 12.01
CA CYS A 134 -19.70 -10.43 12.74
C CYS A 134 -21.17 -10.74 13.02
N GLU A 135 -21.75 -10.09 14.02
CA GLU A 135 -23.20 -10.05 14.17
C GLU A 135 -23.83 -9.27 13.01
N ALA A 136 -24.92 -9.77 12.43
CA ALA A 136 -25.63 -9.04 11.39
C ALA A 136 -26.54 -7.98 12.02
N VAL A 137 -26.33 -6.71 11.67
CA VAL A 137 -27.17 -5.60 12.13
C VAL A 137 -28.26 -5.29 11.10
N SER A 138 -29.46 -4.89 11.57
CA SER A 138 -30.55 -4.46 10.69
C SER A 138 -30.30 -3.03 10.22
N ILE A 139 -29.84 -2.90 8.98
CA ILE A 139 -29.48 -1.62 8.36
C ILE A 139 -30.71 -0.97 7.73
N LYS A 140 -31.00 0.26 8.14
CA LYS A 140 -32.02 1.14 7.57
C LYS A 140 -31.45 1.99 6.42
N ARG A 141 -30.20 2.44 6.55
CA ARG A 141 -29.49 3.20 5.52
C ARG A 141 -28.00 2.93 5.54
N GLU A 142 -27.41 2.87 4.36
CA GLU A 142 -25.96 2.81 4.15
C GLU A 142 -25.45 4.16 3.64
N THR A 143 -24.38 4.68 4.24
CA THR A 143 -23.72 5.91 3.79
C THR A 143 -22.22 5.68 3.67
N TYR A 144 -21.52 6.55 2.95
CA TYR A 144 -20.08 6.50 2.77
C TYR A 144 -19.42 7.64 3.55
N LEU A 145 -18.31 7.35 4.21
CA LEU A 145 -17.46 8.37 4.81
C LEU A 145 -15.99 7.98 4.74
N ALA A 146 -15.14 8.93 4.35
CA ALA A 146 -13.70 8.81 4.43
C ALA A 146 -13.08 10.10 4.95
N ILE A 147 -11.92 9.97 5.60
CA ILE A 147 -11.06 11.07 6.01
C ILE A 147 -9.71 10.84 5.33
N VAL A 148 -9.23 11.82 4.58
CA VAL A 148 -7.97 11.75 3.83
C VAL A 148 -7.14 13.01 4.05
N MET A 149 -5.82 12.90 3.94
CA MET A 149 -4.97 14.08 3.76
C MET A 149 -5.09 14.57 2.32
N ASP A 150 -5.71 15.73 2.12
CA ASP A 150 -5.91 16.31 0.79
C ASP A 150 -4.79 17.30 0.44
N ARG A 151 -4.19 17.10 -0.73
CA ARG A 151 -3.04 17.89 -1.18
C ARG A 151 -3.45 19.27 -1.70
N GLU A 152 -4.69 19.42 -2.18
CA GLU A 152 -5.19 20.70 -2.70
C GLU A 152 -5.46 21.70 -1.57
N THR A 153 -6.11 21.24 -0.50
CA THR A 153 -6.38 22.04 0.70
C THR A 153 -5.19 22.10 1.66
N GLY A 154 -4.23 21.17 1.55
CA GLY A 154 -3.07 21.11 2.43
C GLY A 154 -3.38 20.62 3.84
N GLY A 155 -4.44 19.83 4.01
CA GLY A 155 -4.89 19.34 5.32
C GLY A 155 -5.93 18.22 5.24
N PRO A 156 -6.46 17.77 6.39
CA PRO A 156 -7.47 16.73 6.42
C PRO A 156 -8.79 17.17 5.79
N VAL A 157 -9.40 16.30 4.99
CA VAL A 157 -10.73 16.49 4.42
C VAL A 157 -11.60 15.28 4.71
N VAL A 158 -12.82 15.53 5.20
CA VAL A 158 -13.86 14.50 5.30
C VAL A 158 -14.62 14.46 3.99
N VAL A 159 -14.52 13.34 3.27
CA VAL A 159 -15.27 13.05 2.05
C VAL A 159 -16.44 12.14 2.41
N TYR A 160 -17.67 12.49 2.04
CA TYR A 160 -18.84 11.74 2.48
C TYR A 160 -19.95 11.74 1.43
N SER A 161 -20.77 10.69 1.43
CA SER A 161 -21.90 10.55 0.51
C SER A 161 -23.07 9.79 1.14
N PRO A 162 -24.33 10.21 0.92
CA PRO A 162 -25.49 9.42 1.30
C PRO A 162 -25.62 8.11 0.49
N ALA A 163 -24.86 7.95 -0.61
CA ALA A 163 -24.82 6.73 -1.42
C ALA A 163 -23.73 5.76 -0.90
N GLY A 164 -24.01 5.07 0.22
CA GLY A 164 -23.11 4.05 0.77
C GLY A 164 -23.27 2.66 0.13
N GLY A 165 -22.39 1.73 0.50
CA GLY A 165 -22.44 0.33 0.04
C GLY A 165 -21.93 0.12 -1.39
N MET A 166 -21.41 1.17 -2.02
CA MET A 166 -20.88 1.19 -3.38
C MET A 166 -19.47 1.79 -3.42
N ASP A 167 -18.78 1.56 -4.53
CA ASP A 167 -17.47 2.15 -4.84
C ASP A 167 -17.61 3.67 -5.01
N ILE A 168 -16.90 4.45 -4.19
CA ILE A 168 -17.06 5.92 -4.16
C ILE A 168 -16.60 6.58 -5.46
N GLU A 169 -15.61 5.99 -6.12
CA GLU A 169 -15.08 6.44 -7.41
C GLU A 169 -16.15 6.33 -8.50
N THR A 170 -16.95 5.26 -8.46
CA THR A 170 -18.11 5.10 -9.34
C THR A 170 -19.15 6.19 -9.07
N VAL A 171 -19.47 6.45 -7.79
CA VAL A 171 -20.41 7.52 -7.42
C VAL A 171 -19.89 8.89 -7.85
N ALA A 172 -18.61 9.18 -7.67
CA ALA A 172 -18.00 10.44 -8.11
C ALA A 172 -18.06 10.62 -9.64
N ALA A 173 -17.97 9.53 -10.41
CA ALA A 173 -18.05 9.57 -11.86
C ALA A 173 -19.50 9.71 -12.38
N THR A 174 -20.48 9.05 -11.75
CA THR A 174 -21.87 9.01 -12.24
C THR A 174 -22.78 10.03 -11.58
N ASN A 175 -22.52 10.36 -10.31
CA ASN A 175 -23.34 11.22 -9.44
C ASN A 175 -22.46 12.11 -8.56
N PRO A 176 -21.58 12.96 -9.15
CA PRO A 176 -20.66 13.80 -8.39
C PRO A 176 -21.35 14.73 -7.38
N GLU A 177 -22.61 15.10 -7.62
CA GLU A 177 -23.44 15.91 -6.72
C GLU A 177 -23.76 15.23 -5.37
N LEU A 178 -23.58 13.90 -5.28
CA LEU A 178 -23.75 13.13 -4.05
C LEU A 178 -22.45 13.00 -3.26
N VAL A 179 -21.33 13.53 -3.75
CA VAL A 179 -20.03 13.47 -3.07
C VAL A 179 -19.71 14.83 -2.48
N PHE A 180 -19.74 14.90 -1.15
CA PHE A 180 -19.49 16.12 -0.40
C PHE A 180 -18.09 16.08 0.22
N LYS A 181 -17.51 17.26 0.42
CA LYS A 181 -16.21 17.44 1.06
C LYS A 181 -16.33 18.50 2.15
N GLU A 182 -15.76 18.23 3.33
CA GLU A 182 -15.64 19.17 4.43
C GLU A 182 -14.17 19.25 4.84
N ALA A 183 -13.53 20.38 4.57
CA ALA A 183 -12.14 20.60 4.96
C ALA A 183 -12.03 20.85 6.47
N VAL A 184 -10.99 20.31 7.09
CA VAL A 184 -10.74 20.42 8.53
C VAL A 184 -9.42 21.14 8.75
N ASP A 185 -9.46 22.22 9.52
CA ASP A 185 -8.26 22.89 10.01
C ASP A 185 -7.51 21.96 10.97
N ILE A 186 -6.27 21.60 10.64
CA ILE A 186 -5.51 20.60 11.39
C ILE A 186 -5.15 21.05 12.81
N ASP A 187 -5.02 22.37 13.03
CA ASP A 187 -4.66 22.93 14.34
C ASP A 187 -5.88 22.99 15.26
N LYS A 188 -7.06 23.29 14.71
CA LYS A 188 -8.33 23.32 15.46
C LYS A 188 -8.95 21.94 15.63
N GLY A 189 -8.73 21.05 14.68
CA GLY A 189 -9.39 19.77 14.56
C GLY A 189 -10.85 19.86 14.07
N LEU A 190 -11.48 18.70 13.90
CA LEU A 190 -12.89 18.62 13.49
C LEU A 190 -13.79 19.20 14.58
N THR A 191 -14.52 20.25 14.24
CA THR A 191 -15.46 20.88 15.18
C THR A 191 -16.78 20.13 15.26
N LYS A 192 -17.47 20.25 16.40
CA LYS A 192 -18.83 19.67 16.58
C LYS A 192 -19.79 20.12 15.47
N GLY A 193 -19.78 21.41 15.11
CA GLY A 193 -20.64 21.95 14.06
C GLY A 193 -20.40 21.31 12.69
N GLN A 194 -19.15 20.97 12.37
CA GLN A 194 -18.82 20.23 11.15
C GLN A 194 -19.33 18.79 11.22
N ALA A 195 -19.11 18.09 12.33
CA ALA A 195 -19.60 16.72 12.52
C ALA A 195 -21.14 16.64 12.40
N ASP A 196 -21.86 17.58 13.04
CA ASP A 196 -23.32 17.68 12.98
C ASP A 196 -23.81 17.96 11.54
N LYS A 197 -23.12 18.86 10.82
CA LYS A 197 -23.41 19.16 9.40
C LYS A 197 -23.22 17.94 8.51
N ILE A 198 -22.11 17.21 8.67
CA ILE A 198 -21.81 16.00 7.90
C ILE A 198 -22.89 14.93 8.16
N ALA A 199 -23.20 14.65 9.43
CA ALA A 199 -24.23 13.68 9.81
C ALA A 199 -25.59 14.01 9.18
N LYS A 200 -26.00 15.29 9.23
CA LYS A 200 -27.25 15.74 8.61
C LYS A 200 -27.25 15.59 7.09
N ASN A 201 -26.14 15.93 6.42
CA ASN A 201 -26.04 15.80 4.96
C ASN A 201 -25.99 14.33 4.50
N LEU A 202 -25.49 13.42 5.34
CA LEU A 202 -25.62 11.98 5.15
C LEU A 202 -27.07 11.47 5.37
N GLY A 203 -27.98 12.35 5.77
CA GLY A 203 -29.40 12.11 5.97
C GLY A 203 -29.76 11.65 7.39
N PHE A 204 -28.82 11.58 8.33
CA PHE A 204 -29.14 11.16 9.70
C PHE A 204 -30.03 12.21 10.37
N SER A 205 -30.90 11.76 11.26
CA SER A 205 -31.87 12.63 11.94
C SER A 205 -32.13 12.19 13.38
N GLY A 206 -32.52 13.15 14.22
CA GLY A 206 -32.78 12.93 15.64
C GLY A 206 -31.59 12.27 16.35
N VAL A 207 -31.86 11.25 17.16
CA VAL A 207 -30.85 10.52 17.93
C VAL A 207 -29.76 9.91 17.03
N SER A 208 -30.13 9.41 15.85
CA SER A 208 -29.17 8.82 14.91
C SER A 208 -28.17 9.85 14.36
N ALA A 209 -28.56 11.14 14.26
CA ALA A 209 -27.66 12.20 13.84
C ALA A 209 -26.62 12.52 14.91
N GLU A 210 -27.03 12.58 16.18
CA GLU A 210 -26.11 12.77 17.31
C GLU A 210 -25.11 11.62 17.41
N ARG A 211 -25.58 10.37 17.19
CA ARG A 211 -24.71 9.20 17.14
C ARG A 211 -23.73 9.26 15.96
N ALA A 212 -24.21 9.56 14.75
CA ALA A 212 -23.33 9.70 13.60
C ALA A 212 -22.29 10.82 13.78
N ALA A 213 -22.67 11.98 14.33
CA ALA A 213 -21.73 13.07 14.62
C ALA A 213 -20.65 12.66 15.65
N TYR A 214 -21.03 11.85 16.65
CA TYR A 214 -20.08 11.24 17.57
C TYR A 214 -19.11 10.30 16.85
N GLU A 215 -19.62 9.37 16.03
CA GLU A 215 -18.78 8.45 15.24
C GLU A 215 -17.78 9.22 14.35
N ILE A 216 -18.23 10.25 13.63
CA ILE A 216 -17.38 11.08 12.75
C ILE A 216 -16.26 11.74 13.57
N SER A 217 -16.57 12.20 14.78
CA SER A 217 -15.57 12.79 15.69
C SER A 217 -14.54 11.75 16.18
N CYS A 218 -14.98 10.54 16.49
CA CYS A 218 -14.10 9.43 16.86
C CYS A 218 -13.20 9.01 15.70
N LEU A 219 -13.75 8.92 14.48
CA LEU A 219 -13.00 8.61 13.26
C LEU A 219 -11.92 9.66 12.96
N TYR A 220 -12.21 10.95 13.17
CA TYR A 220 -11.20 12.00 13.02
C TYR A 220 -10.08 11.89 14.08
N LYS A 221 -10.44 11.61 15.34
CA LYS A 221 -9.44 11.36 16.40
C LYS A 221 -8.57 10.15 16.08
N LEU A 222 -9.16 9.08 15.55
CA LEU A 222 -8.44 7.90 15.08
C LEU A 222 -7.47 8.29 13.97
N PHE A 223 -7.96 8.96 12.91
CA PHE A 223 -7.17 9.39 11.76
C PHE A 223 -5.89 10.14 12.18
N ILE A 224 -6.02 11.12 13.08
CA ILE A 224 -4.87 11.87 13.61
C ILE A 224 -4.02 11.00 14.54
N GLY A 225 -4.64 10.24 15.44
CA GLY A 225 -3.95 9.52 16.51
C GLY A 225 -3.04 8.39 16.03
N VAL A 226 -3.36 7.77 14.89
CA VAL A 226 -2.59 6.65 14.32
C VAL A 226 -1.75 7.06 13.11
N ASP A 227 -1.64 8.37 12.81
CA ASP A 227 -0.99 8.88 11.60
C ASP A 227 -1.54 8.23 10.32
N ALA A 228 -2.86 8.17 10.20
CA ALA A 228 -3.51 7.62 9.01
C ALA A 228 -3.38 8.60 7.83
N THR A 229 -3.16 8.06 6.64
CA THR A 229 -3.31 8.80 5.37
C THR A 229 -4.74 8.72 4.85
N GLN A 230 -5.46 7.65 5.22
CA GLN A 230 -6.87 7.45 4.91
C GLN A 230 -7.55 6.63 6.02
N VAL A 231 -8.74 7.05 6.43
CA VAL A 231 -9.73 6.23 7.15
C VAL A 231 -10.99 6.20 6.31
N GLU A 232 -11.39 5.04 5.82
CA GLU A 232 -12.61 4.86 5.01
C GLU A 232 -13.57 3.90 5.70
N ILE A 233 -14.82 4.32 5.86
CA ILE A 233 -15.94 3.55 6.41
C ILE A 233 -17.02 3.42 5.34
N ASN A 234 -17.24 2.20 4.87
CA ASN A 234 -18.18 1.94 3.78
C ASN A 234 -18.90 0.59 3.94
N PRO A 235 -20.08 0.54 4.60
CA PRO A 235 -20.88 1.70 5.01
C PRO A 235 -20.68 2.19 6.45
N LEU A 236 -20.90 3.49 6.66
CA LEU A 236 -21.36 4.04 7.95
C LEU A 236 -22.89 3.91 7.95
N ALA A 237 -23.41 2.94 8.69
CA ALA A 237 -24.80 2.51 8.59
C ALA A 237 -25.69 3.10 9.69
N GLU A 238 -26.88 3.55 9.32
CA GLU A 238 -27.99 3.77 10.26
C GLU A 238 -28.72 2.45 10.45
N THR A 239 -28.94 2.05 11.70
CA THR A 239 -29.74 0.86 12.03
C THR A 239 -31.20 1.22 12.33
N GLU A 240 -32.10 0.25 12.27
CA GLU A 240 -33.50 0.42 12.69
C GLU A 240 -33.63 0.88 14.17
N GLY A 241 -32.63 0.60 15.01
CA GLY A 241 -32.55 1.07 16.40
C GLY A 241 -32.01 2.50 16.56
N MET A 242 -31.96 3.30 15.48
CA MET A 242 -31.43 4.67 15.45
C MET A 242 -29.98 4.81 15.94
N GLN A 243 -29.16 3.76 15.77
CA GLN A 243 -27.71 3.81 16.01
C GLN A 243 -26.94 4.02 14.71
N ALA A 244 -25.72 4.55 14.82
CA ALA A 244 -24.74 4.60 13.75
C ALA A 244 -23.67 3.51 13.96
N TYR A 245 -23.35 2.73 12.93
CA TYR A 245 -22.36 1.65 13.00
C TYR A 245 -21.33 1.78 11.88
N CYS A 246 -20.06 1.62 12.21
CA CYS A 246 -18.98 1.42 11.26
C CYS A 246 -18.95 -0.06 10.83
N ILE A 247 -19.51 -0.39 9.66
CA ILE A 247 -19.74 -1.78 9.24
C ILE A 247 -18.48 -2.42 8.63
N ASP A 248 -17.82 -1.68 7.74
CA ASP A 248 -16.58 -2.07 7.07
C ASP A 248 -15.62 -0.89 7.15
N ALA A 249 -14.33 -1.19 7.33
CA ALA A 249 -13.30 -0.19 7.49
C ALA A 249 -12.05 -0.54 6.71
N LYS A 250 -11.49 0.46 6.04
CA LYS A 250 -10.19 0.39 5.36
C LYS A 250 -9.34 1.58 5.80
N LEU A 251 -8.18 1.28 6.36
CA LEU A 251 -7.24 2.29 6.84
C LEU A 251 -5.91 2.17 6.10
N ASN A 252 -5.36 3.31 5.69
CA ASN A 252 -4.00 3.44 5.21
C ASN A 252 -3.23 4.37 6.15
N PHE A 253 -1.92 4.14 6.29
CA PHE A 253 -1.07 4.81 7.27
C PHE A 253 0.08 5.55 6.58
N ASP A 254 0.67 6.53 7.26
CA ASP A 254 1.92 7.16 6.82
C ASP A 254 3.11 6.33 7.31
N ASP A 255 3.84 5.73 6.37
CA ASP A 255 5.01 4.91 6.69
C ASP A 255 6.15 5.72 7.33
N ASN A 256 6.19 7.03 7.08
CA ASN A 256 7.14 7.91 7.75
C ASN A 256 6.86 8.07 9.25
N ALA A 257 5.64 7.74 9.71
CA ALA A 257 5.28 7.76 11.12
C ALA A 257 5.68 6.48 11.88
N TYR A 258 6.25 5.47 11.21
CA TYR A 258 6.65 4.19 11.82
C TYR A 258 7.41 4.35 13.15
N PHE A 259 8.33 5.30 13.22
CA PHE A 259 9.17 5.52 14.40
C PHE A 259 8.37 5.80 15.68
N ARG A 260 7.17 6.38 15.54
CA ARG A 260 6.24 6.72 16.64
C ARG A 260 4.99 5.85 16.68
N GLN A 261 4.71 5.06 15.63
CA GLN A 261 3.54 4.17 15.51
C GLN A 261 3.90 2.68 15.56
N LYS A 262 4.95 2.29 16.29
CA LYS A 262 5.49 0.90 16.26
C LYS A 262 4.45 -0.18 16.54
N GLU A 263 3.50 0.07 17.44
CA GLU A 263 2.45 -0.89 17.81
C GLU A 263 1.47 -1.13 16.65
N ILE A 264 1.12 -0.08 15.91
CA ILE A 264 0.25 -0.14 14.73
C ILE A 264 0.92 -0.93 13.61
N PHE A 265 2.21 -0.66 13.35
CA PHE A 265 2.99 -1.39 12.36
C PHE A 265 3.33 -2.83 12.76
N ALA A 266 3.27 -3.16 14.06
CA ALA A 266 3.37 -4.53 14.55
C ALA A 266 2.09 -5.34 14.30
N MET A 267 0.98 -4.69 13.92
CA MET A 267 -0.25 -5.38 13.53
C MET A 267 -0.16 -5.96 12.10
N GLU A 268 0.77 -5.53 11.25
CA GLU A 268 0.90 -6.07 9.89
C GLU A 268 1.04 -7.61 9.94
N GLU A 269 0.14 -8.32 9.27
CA GLU A 269 0.30 -9.77 9.17
C GLU A 269 1.48 -10.09 8.24
N PRO A 270 2.39 -11.00 8.64
CA PRO A 270 3.47 -11.44 7.77
C PRO A 270 2.91 -12.00 6.45
N SER A 271 3.27 -11.35 5.34
CA SER A 271 3.07 -11.94 4.02
C SER A 271 4.30 -12.78 3.66
N ASN A 272 4.07 -14.04 3.34
CA ASN A 272 5.11 -14.96 2.86
C ASN A 272 5.26 -14.93 1.33
N SER A 273 4.77 -13.88 0.64
CA SER A 273 4.99 -13.77 -0.80
C SER A 273 6.45 -13.46 -1.09
N GLU A 274 7.02 -14.07 -2.12
CA GLU A 274 8.40 -13.81 -2.54
C GLU A 274 8.61 -12.33 -2.91
N ALA A 275 7.60 -11.70 -3.51
CA ALA A 275 7.60 -10.26 -3.79
C ALA A 275 7.77 -9.42 -2.51
N LYS A 276 7.02 -9.72 -1.44
CA LYS A 276 7.16 -9.02 -0.15
C LYS A 276 8.51 -9.34 0.51
N ALA A 277 9.03 -10.57 0.36
CA ALA A 277 10.36 -10.90 0.85
C ALA A 277 11.46 -10.07 0.18
N ARG A 278 11.32 -9.82 -1.13
CA ARG A 278 12.20 -8.91 -1.88
C ARG A 278 12.08 -7.46 -1.42
N GLU A 279 10.85 -6.96 -1.22
CA GLU A 279 10.60 -5.61 -0.68
C GLU A 279 11.19 -5.42 0.73
N LEU A 280 10.98 -6.38 1.64
CA LEU A 280 11.54 -6.35 2.99
C LEU A 280 13.07 -6.45 3.00
N LEU A 281 13.66 -7.20 2.05
CA LEU A 281 15.12 -7.24 1.88
C LEU A 281 15.65 -5.90 1.38
N ALA A 282 14.95 -5.26 0.43
CA ALA A 282 15.29 -3.92 -0.06
C ALA A 282 15.28 -2.90 1.08
N GLU A 283 14.22 -2.91 1.90
CA GLU A 283 14.07 -2.02 3.06
C GLU A 283 15.24 -2.15 4.06
N LYS A 284 15.73 -3.37 4.32
CA LYS A 284 16.90 -3.59 5.21
C LYS A 284 18.19 -2.94 4.72
N HIS A 285 18.25 -2.63 3.42
CA HIS A 285 19.39 -1.99 2.77
C HIS A 285 19.09 -0.54 2.37
N ASP A 286 18.02 0.06 2.91
CA ASP A 286 17.56 1.42 2.58
C ASP A 286 17.28 1.61 1.07
N LEU A 287 16.78 0.55 0.42
CA LEU A 287 16.38 0.54 -1.00
C LEU A 287 14.86 0.60 -1.11
N ASN A 288 14.34 1.41 -2.03
CA ASN A 288 12.91 1.38 -2.37
C ASN A 288 12.70 0.42 -3.53
N TYR A 289 12.03 -0.71 -3.30
CA TYR A 289 11.74 -1.72 -4.32
C TYR A 289 10.24 -1.96 -4.43
N VAL A 290 9.73 -2.11 -5.65
CA VAL A 290 8.36 -2.58 -5.91
C VAL A 290 8.42 -3.59 -7.04
N ALA A 291 7.89 -4.79 -6.82
CA ALA A 291 7.81 -5.83 -7.85
C ALA A 291 6.71 -5.50 -8.88
N LEU A 292 6.99 -5.76 -10.15
CA LEU A 292 6.06 -5.60 -11.27
C LEU A 292 5.97 -6.89 -12.10
N GLU A 293 4.97 -6.98 -12.98
CA GLU A 293 4.83 -8.10 -13.92
C GLU A 293 5.60 -7.79 -15.22
N GLY A 294 6.89 -8.08 -15.24
CA GLY A 294 7.77 -7.87 -16.40
C GLY A 294 9.07 -8.68 -16.33
N ASN A 295 9.95 -8.49 -17.31
CA ASN A 295 11.18 -9.27 -17.49
C ASN A 295 12.46 -8.43 -17.57
N ILE A 296 12.37 -7.09 -17.56
CA ILE A 296 13.54 -6.21 -17.53
C ILE A 296 13.70 -5.60 -16.14
N GLY A 297 14.66 -6.09 -15.37
CA GLY A 297 14.99 -5.55 -14.07
C GLY A 297 15.58 -4.14 -14.17
N CYS A 298 15.20 -3.24 -13.28
CA CYS A 298 15.69 -1.85 -13.27
C CYS A 298 16.42 -1.54 -11.97
N MET A 299 17.56 -0.87 -12.04
CA MET A 299 18.27 -0.29 -10.90
C MET A 299 18.64 1.16 -11.22
N VAL A 300 18.07 2.09 -10.47
CA VAL A 300 18.14 3.54 -10.78
C VAL A 300 18.35 4.33 -9.50
N ASN A 301 18.98 5.51 -9.58
CA ASN A 301 19.07 6.44 -8.47
C ASN A 301 18.09 7.62 -8.65
N GLY A 302 17.21 7.81 -7.68
CA GLY A 302 16.13 8.79 -7.67
C GLY A 302 14.80 8.25 -8.23
N ALA A 303 13.76 8.33 -7.41
CA ALA A 303 12.41 7.83 -7.75
C ALA A 303 11.86 8.37 -9.09
N GLY A 304 12.07 9.66 -9.39
CA GLY A 304 11.63 10.25 -10.67
C GLY A 304 12.31 9.63 -11.89
N LEU A 305 13.62 9.38 -11.81
CA LEU A 305 14.38 8.73 -12.88
C LEU A 305 14.02 7.24 -12.98
N ALA A 306 13.74 6.58 -11.85
CA ALA A 306 13.31 5.19 -11.82
C ALA A 306 11.97 5.02 -12.56
N MET A 307 10.97 5.88 -12.29
CA MET A 307 9.71 5.91 -13.03
C MET A 307 9.92 6.17 -14.52
N ALA A 308 10.68 7.20 -14.88
CA ALA A 308 10.96 7.50 -16.28
C ALA A 308 11.69 6.35 -17.00
N THR A 309 12.53 5.59 -16.30
CA THR A 309 13.25 4.42 -16.85
C THR A 309 12.28 3.28 -17.17
N MET A 310 11.33 3.02 -16.28
CA MET A 310 10.27 2.03 -16.56
C MET A 310 9.39 2.47 -17.72
N ASP A 311 9.01 3.75 -17.75
CA ASP A 311 8.17 4.32 -18.82
C ASP A 311 8.84 4.22 -20.19
N ILE A 312 10.14 4.55 -20.29
CA ILE A 312 10.86 4.48 -21.57
C ILE A 312 11.09 3.03 -22.02
N ILE A 313 11.31 2.09 -21.09
CA ILE A 313 11.33 0.65 -21.42
C ILE A 313 9.99 0.25 -22.03
N LYS A 314 8.88 0.67 -21.39
CA LYS A 314 7.53 0.35 -21.86
C LYS A 314 7.21 1.00 -23.21
N LEU A 315 7.65 2.24 -23.42
CA LEU A 315 7.53 2.97 -24.68
C LEU A 315 8.19 2.20 -25.84
N TYR A 316 9.31 1.53 -25.58
CA TYR A 316 10.01 0.69 -26.56
C TYR A 316 9.49 -0.75 -26.65
N GLY A 317 8.36 -1.06 -26.00
CA GLY A 317 7.72 -2.38 -26.07
C GLY A 317 8.27 -3.41 -25.08
N GLY A 318 9.17 -3.02 -24.18
CA GLY A 318 9.62 -3.86 -23.07
C GLY A 318 8.62 -3.93 -21.92
N SER A 319 8.91 -4.80 -20.95
CA SER A 319 8.14 -4.88 -19.72
C SER A 319 9.06 -4.77 -18.50
N PRO A 320 9.05 -3.64 -17.76
CA PRO A 320 9.87 -3.49 -16.56
C PRO A 320 9.40 -4.48 -15.48
N ALA A 321 10.34 -5.21 -14.88
CA ALA A 321 10.09 -6.23 -13.87
C ALA A 321 9.98 -5.65 -12.45
N ASN A 322 10.52 -4.46 -12.23
CA ASN A 322 10.49 -3.81 -10.93
C ASN A 322 10.73 -2.30 -11.03
N PHE A 323 10.28 -1.58 -10.00
CA PHE A 323 10.85 -0.31 -9.59
C PHE A 323 11.95 -0.58 -8.57
N LEU A 324 13.13 0.04 -8.71
CA LEU A 324 14.14 0.05 -7.65
C LEU A 324 14.90 1.37 -7.66
N ASP A 325 14.76 2.12 -6.57
CA ASP A 325 15.53 3.34 -6.29
C ASP A 325 16.60 3.05 -5.23
N VAL A 326 17.87 3.19 -5.61
CA VAL A 326 19.04 3.05 -4.70
C VAL A 326 19.34 4.33 -3.89
N GLY A 327 18.55 5.39 -4.09
CA GLY A 327 18.69 6.66 -3.39
C GLY A 327 19.86 7.52 -3.87
N GLY A 328 20.06 8.66 -3.18
CA GLY A 328 21.10 9.65 -3.52
C GLY A 328 22.50 9.35 -2.99
N SER A 329 22.63 8.44 -2.01
CA SER A 329 23.88 8.13 -1.30
C SER A 329 24.21 6.65 -1.43
N VAL A 330 24.60 6.25 -2.64
CA VAL A 330 24.75 4.84 -3.00
C VAL A 330 26.09 4.27 -2.52
N THR A 331 26.06 3.13 -1.81
CA THR A 331 27.25 2.36 -1.41
C THR A 331 27.43 1.08 -2.24
N GLU A 332 28.60 0.46 -2.20
CA GLU A 332 28.84 -0.83 -2.86
C GLU A 332 27.95 -1.95 -2.32
N GLU A 333 27.68 -1.95 -1.01
CA GLU A 333 26.78 -2.90 -0.36
C GLU A 333 25.34 -2.76 -0.86
N ALA A 334 24.85 -1.52 -0.99
CA ALA A 334 23.52 -1.23 -1.50
C ALA A 334 23.35 -1.70 -2.96
N VAL A 335 24.37 -1.47 -3.81
CA VAL A 335 24.39 -1.98 -5.19
C VAL A 335 24.36 -3.51 -5.21
N THR A 336 25.19 -4.15 -4.39
CA THR A 336 25.23 -5.62 -4.30
C THR A 336 23.88 -6.20 -3.86
N ALA A 337 23.25 -5.61 -2.86
CA ALA A 337 21.92 -5.99 -2.40
C ALA A 337 20.86 -5.81 -3.50
N ALA A 338 20.88 -4.67 -4.21
CA ALA A 338 19.97 -4.41 -5.32
C ALA A 338 20.07 -5.49 -6.42
N PHE A 339 21.28 -5.88 -6.82
CA PHE A 339 21.47 -6.99 -7.78
C PHE A 339 20.94 -8.31 -7.23
N SER A 340 21.21 -8.64 -5.96
CA SER A 340 20.67 -9.85 -5.34
C SER A 340 19.15 -9.88 -5.30
N ILE A 341 18.51 -8.72 -5.06
CA ILE A 341 17.04 -8.60 -5.04
C ILE A 341 16.49 -8.80 -6.46
N ILE A 342 17.01 -8.07 -7.45
CA ILE A 342 16.54 -8.15 -8.84
C ILE A 342 16.71 -9.57 -9.39
N THR A 343 17.88 -10.18 -9.21
CA THR A 343 18.18 -11.53 -9.73
C THR A 343 17.48 -12.66 -8.98
N SER A 344 16.89 -12.40 -7.82
CA SER A 344 16.04 -13.37 -7.13
C SER A 344 14.65 -13.51 -7.74
N ASP A 345 14.25 -12.62 -8.65
CA ASP A 345 13.04 -12.78 -9.44
C ASP A 345 13.33 -13.62 -10.69
N PRO A 346 12.75 -14.83 -10.83
CA PRO A 346 13.02 -15.70 -11.96
C PRO A 346 12.47 -15.18 -13.29
N GLN A 347 11.62 -14.15 -13.29
CA GLN A 347 11.10 -13.53 -14.52
C GLN A 347 12.11 -12.56 -15.16
N VAL A 348 13.15 -12.15 -14.43
CA VAL A 348 14.13 -11.19 -14.95
C VAL A 348 15.03 -11.86 -15.99
N GLU A 349 14.99 -11.36 -17.21
CA GLU A 349 15.75 -11.83 -18.37
C GLU A 349 16.86 -10.86 -18.77
N ALA A 350 16.79 -9.58 -18.39
CA ALA A 350 17.84 -8.58 -18.53
C ALA A 350 17.77 -7.54 -17.41
N ILE A 351 18.88 -6.84 -17.15
CA ILE A 351 18.95 -5.76 -16.15
C ILE A 351 19.41 -4.46 -16.81
N LEU A 352 18.65 -3.38 -16.61
CA LEU A 352 19.03 -2.02 -16.95
C LEU A 352 19.44 -1.24 -15.69
N VAL A 353 20.71 -0.88 -15.62
CA VAL A 353 21.26 0.07 -14.66
C VAL A 353 21.28 1.46 -15.31
N ASN A 354 20.47 2.38 -14.81
CA ASN A 354 20.44 3.76 -15.31
C ASN A 354 20.76 4.71 -14.16
N ILE A 355 21.98 5.26 -14.17
CA ILE A 355 22.48 6.08 -13.07
C ILE A 355 22.89 7.46 -13.59
N PHE A 356 22.38 8.48 -12.91
CA PHE A 356 22.80 9.86 -13.09
C PHE A 356 23.56 10.34 -11.85
N GLY A 357 24.89 10.34 -11.95
CA GLY A 357 25.81 10.76 -10.91
C GLY A 357 25.79 12.26 -10.69
N GLY A 358 25.12 12.69 -9.62
CA GLY A 358 25.26 14.04 -9.06
C GLY A 358 26.41 14.09 -8.06
N ILE A 359 26.05 14.03 -6.77
CA ILE A 359 26.99 13.99 -5.63
C ILE A 359 27.79 12.68 -5.62
N VAL A 360 27.16 11.56 -5.99
CA VAL A 360 27.83 10.26 -6.06
C VAL A 360 28.56 10.10 -7.39
N SER A 361 29.82 9.71 -7.32
CA SER A 361 30.64 9.44 -8.49
C SER A 361 30.20 8.16 -9.20
N CYS A 362 30.06 8.22 -10.53
CA CYS A 362 29.78 7.06 -11.37
C CYS A 362 30.82 5.95 -11.19
N LEU A 363 32.06 6.28 -10.81
CA LEU A 363 33.11 5.30 -10.57
C LEU A 363 32.82 4.41 -9.35
N VAL A 364 32.25 4.98 -8.27
CA VAL A 364 31.84 4.19 -7.09
C VAL A 364 30.77 3.17 -7.50
N ILE A 365 29.81 3.62 -8.31
CA ILE A 365 28.73 2.77 -8.84
C ILE A 365 29.29 1.67 -9.74
N ALA A 366 30.15 2.02 -10.70
CA ALA A 366 30.79 1.06 -11.59
C ALA A 366 31.57 0.00 -10.80
N ASN A 367 32.34 0.40 -9.80
CA ASN A 367 33.05 -0.54 -8.92
C ASN A 367 32.09 -1.44 -8.16
N GLY A 368 30.99 -0.89 -7.62
CA GLY A 368 29.96 -1.67 -6.95
C GLY A 368 29.28 -2.68 -7.88
N VAL A 369 28.99 -2.29 -9.13
CA VAL A 369 28.47 -3.17 -10.17
C VAL A 369 29.49 -4.29 -10.47
N ILE A 370 30.76 -3.95 -10.68
CA ILE A 370 31.81 -4.94 -10.96
C ILE A 370 31.94 -5.95 -9.81
N ALA A 371 31.92 -5.48 -8.57
CA ALA A 371 31.99 -6.32 -7.38
C ALA A 371 30.76 -7.23 -7.26
N ALA A 372 29.56 -6.69 -7.48
CA ALA A 372 28.31 -7.45 -7.49
C ALA A 372 28.36 -8.55 -8.56
N CYS A 373 28.68 -8.21 -9.81
CA CYS A 373 28.78 -9.18 -10.92
C CYS A 373 29.74 -10.34 -10.64
N LYS A 374 30.90 -10.05 -10.00
CA LYS A 374 31.87 -11.08 -9.63
C LYS A 374 31.35 -12.02 -8.53
N LYS A 375 30.50 -11.52 -7.62
CA LYS A 375 29.91 -12.30 -6.52
C LYS A 375 28.68 -13.11 -6.97
N THR A 376 27.81 -12.53 -7.79
CA THR A 376 26.49 -13.08 -8.11
C THR A 376 26.44 -13.95 -9.36
N GLN A 377 27.53 -14.06 -10.14
CA GLN A 377 27.57 -14.80 -11.42
C GLN A 377 26.32 -14.53 -12.27
N LEU A 378 26.11 -13.27 -12.64
CA LEU A 378 24.97 -12.82 -13.45
C LEU A 378 24.83 -13.66 -14.74
N LYS A 379 23.66 -14.27 -14.90
CA LYS A 379 23.30 -15.08 -16.08
C LYS A 379 22.55 -14.30 -17.14
N VAL A 380 22.07 -13.11 -16.78
CA VAL A 380 21.26 -12.22 -17.63
C VAL A 380 22.10 -11.07 -18.18
N PRO A 381 21.81 -10.54 -19.38
CA PRO A 381 22.49 -9.38 -19.93
C PRO A 381 22.36 -8.17 -19.02
N LEU A 382 23.48 -7.45 -18.86
CA LEU A 382 23.54 -6.23 -18.06
C LEU A 382 23.78 -5.02 -18.98
N ILE A 383 22.79 -4.13 -19.01
CA ILE A 383 22.82 -2.87 -19.73
C ILE A 383 23.11 -1.76 -18.73
N ILE A 384 24.11 -0.92 -19.00
CA ILE A 384 24.52 0.14 -18.09
C ILE A 384 24.56 1.48 -18.82
N ARG A 385 23.86 2.46 -18.27
CA ARG A 385 24.00 3.87 -18.63
C ARG A 385 24.45 4.65 -17.40
N LEU A 386 25.64 5.23 -17.48
CA LEU A 386 26.22 6.12 -16.47
C LEU A 386 26.38 7.50 -17.08
N GLU A 387 25.84 8.52 -16.42
CA GLU A 387 26.04 9.93 -16.78
C GLU A 387 26.36 10.77 -15.54
N GLY A 388 27.13 11.85 -15.70
CA GLY A 388 27.51 12.74 -14.60
C GLY A 388 28.95 12.55 -14.08
N THR A 389 29.17 12.79 -12.78
CA THR A 389 30.51 12.89 -12.19
C THR A 389 31.34 11.62 -12.39
N LYS A 390 32.50 11.74 -13.05
CA LYS A 390 33.42 10.65 -13.43
C LYS A 390 32.80 9.53 -14.29
N ALA A 391 31.84 9.85 -15.14
CA ALA A 391 31.20 8.86 -16.01
C ALA A 391 32.18 8.24 -17.03
N ALA A 392 33.17 9.01 -17.51
CA ALA A 392 34.17 8.50 -18.44
C ALA A 392 35.06 7.44 -17.79
N GLU A 393 35.64 7.73 -16.62
CA GLU A 393 36.48 6.80 -15.87
C GLU A 393 35.70 5.55 -15.43
N ALA A 394 34.41 5.71 -15.13
CA ALA A 394 33.53 4.60 -14.80
C ALA A 394 33.31 3.64 -15.98
N ARG A 395 33.21 4.17 -17.21
CA ARG A 395 33.10 3.35 -18.44
C ARG A 395 34.41 2.62 -18.71
N GLU A 396 35.55 3.28 -18.58
CA GLU A 396 36.87 2.65 -18.71
C GLU A 396 37.05 1.51 -17.70
N ALA A 397 36.63 1.72 -16.44
CA ALA A 397 36.68 0.69 -15.41
C ALA A 397 35.78 -0.53 -15.73
N LEU A 398 34.59 -0.29 -16.30
CA LEU A 398 33.68 -1.35 -16.76
C LEU A 398 34.28 -2.14 -17.93
N GLU A 399 34.89 -1.47 -18.91
CA GLU A 399 35.54 -2.13 -20.05
C GLU A 399 36.75 -2.96 -19.61
N ALA A 400 37.58 -2.43 -18.71
CA ALA A 400 38.74 -3.12 -18.15
C ALA A 400 38.37 -4.31 -17.25
N SER A 401 37.13 -4.39 -16.77
CA SER A 401 36.69 -5.45 -15.84
C SER A 401 36.58 -6.84 -16.48
N GLY A 402 36.53 -6.92 -17.81
CA GLY A 402 36.30 -8.17 -18.57
C GLY A 402 34.87 -8.71 -18.44
N LEU A 403 33.96 -7.98 -17.80
CA LEU A 403 32.54 -8.34 -17.70
C LEU A 403 31.83 -8.08 -19.03
N LYS A 404 30.92 -8.98 -19.42
CA LYS A 404 30.04 -8.79 -20.57
C LYS A 404 28.94 -7.79 -20.22
N VAL A 405 29.24 -6.50 -20.29
CA VAL A 405 28.30 -5.41 -20.07
C VAL A 405 28.01 -4.65 -21.37
N ILE A 406 26.77 -4.22 -21.55
CA ILE A 406 26.35 -3.42 -22.70
C ILE A 406 26.23 -1.97 -22.21
N THR A 407 27.15 -1.10 -22.61
CA THR A 407 27.09 0.32 -22.26
C THR A 407 26.15 1.08 -23.18
N ALA A 408 25.51 2.14 -22.69
CA ALA A 408 24.68 3.05 -23.48
C ALA A 408 25.01 4.51 -23.15
N GLY A 409 25.03 5.37 -24.17
CA GLY A 409 25.38 6.79 -24.04
C GLY A 409 24.23 7.67 -23.60
N ASN A 410 22.98 7.24 -23.78
CA ASN A 410 21.81 7.96 -23.30
C ASN A 410 20.68 7.01 -22.93
N MET A 411 19.62 7.56 -22.33
CA MET A 411 18.49 6.79 -21.80
C MET A 411 17.69 6.08 -22.90
N ASP A 412 17.57 6.71 -24.08
CA ASP A 412 16.86 6.17 -25.24
C ASP A 412 17.54 4.91 -25.79
N GLU A 413 18.86 5.00 -25.96
CA GLU A 413 19.71 3.90 -26.39
C GLU A 413 19.72 2.76 -25.36
N ALA A 414 19.79 3.10 -24.07
CA ALA A 414 19.79 2.11 -22.99
C ALA A 414 18.50 1.29 -22.96
N ALA A 415 17.35 1.96 -23.13
CA ALA A 415 16.05 1.30 -23.19
C ALA A 415 15.94 0.37 -24.42
N LYS A 416 16.30 0.85 -25.61
CA LYS A 416 16.31 0.03 -26.84
C LYS A 416 17.20 -1.22 -26.68
N LYS A 417 18.39 -1.06 -26.11
CA LYS A 417 19.32 -2.17 -25.84
C LYS A 417 18.76 -3.16 -24.82
N ALA A 418 18.12 -2.68 -23.75
CA ALA A 418 17.49 -3.55 -22.76
C ALA A 418 16.33 -4.36 -23.35
N VAL A 419 15.49 -3.73 -24.18
CA VAL A 419 14.40 -4.42 -24.89
C VAL A 419 14.93 -5.45 -25.88
N ALA A 420 15.92 -5.08 -26.69
CA ALA A 420 16.54 -6.00 -27.66
C ALA A 420 17.21 -7.21 -26.97
N ALA A 421 17.68 -7.05 -25.72
CA ALA A 421 18.31 -8.13 -24.97
C ALA A 421 17.34 -9.23 -24.50
N VAL A 422 16.03 -8.97 -24.47
CA VAL A 422 14.98 -9.93 -24.07
C VAL A 422 14.07 -10.36 -25.23
N GLN A 423 14.23 -9.74 -26.41
CA GLN A 423 13.50 -10.14 -27.60
C GLN A 423 14.26 -11.29 -28.28
N HIS A 424 13.66 -12.49 -28.26
CA HIS A 424 14.13 -13.66 -28.98
C HIS A 424 13.62 -13.70 -30.43
#